data_AF-A0A1B7MF63-F1
#
_entry.id   AF-A0A1B7MF63-F1
#
_cell.length_a   1.000
_cell.length_b   1.000
_cell.length_c   1.000
_cell.angle_alpha   90.00
_cell.angle_beta   90.00
_cell.angle_gamma   90.00
#
_symmetry.space_group_name_H-M   'P 1'
#
loop_
_entity.id
_entity.type
_entity.pdbx_description
1 polymer ?
#
loop_
_entity_poly.entity_id
_entity_poly.type
_entity_poly.pdbx_seq_one_letter_code
_entity_poly.pdbx_strand_id
1 'polypeptide(L)'
;MLTSAFSAGNSFLFCSSRILYGLAIRRQAPHILTKCTEKGLPIVAILCSSAFAFLSLIGISSGAEEVFNWFLQLATVGGFIGWFSINITYLCFYRGLRSQRIDRRKLHYWNSLQPWLSIWGLAWCIFFMLINGFRVFWSFKIADFLTSYVDILIFVALLLFWKIKRRTEIWKPDEMDFTTGIPTYEETEGPEIPPKGFWQHLAAALF
;
A
#
# COMPACT_ATOMS: atom_id res chain seq x y z
N MET A 1 8.40 4.54 -24.00
CA MET A 1 7.26 5.12 -23.23
C MET A 1 6.02 4.23 -23.31
N LEU A 2 5.58 3.76 -24.48
CA LEU A 2 4.42 2.86 -24.59
C LEU A 2 4.65 1.50 -23.92
N THR A 3 5.80 0.87 -24.15
CA THR A 3 6.16 -0.42 -23.53
C THR A 3 6.26 -0.33 -22.01
N SER A 4 6.88 0.75 -21.51
CA SER A 4 6.98 1.03 -20.07
C SER A 4 5.62 1.32 -19.44
N ALA A 5 4.75 2.08 -20.11
CA ALA A 5 3.40 2.37 -19.64
C ALA A 5 2.53 1.10 -19.59
N PHE A 6 2.62 0.25 -20.61
CA PHE A 6 1.89 -1.03 -20.65
C PHE A 6 2.37 -1.99 -19.55
N SER A 7 3.69 -2.10 -19.37
CA SER A 7 4.28 -2.91 -18.30
C SER A 7 3.83 -2.43 -16.92
N ALA A 8 3.92 -1.13 -16.65
CA ALA A 8 3.45 -0.53 -15.40
C ALA A 8 1.96 -0.78 -15.16
N GLY A 9 1.11 -0.61 -16.19
CA GLY A 9 -0.32 -0.88 -16.11
C GLY A 9 -0.64 -2.32 -15.71
N ASN A 10 0.05 -3.30 -16.31
CA ASN A 10 -0.12 -4.70 -15.95
C ASN A 10 0.32 -4.99 -14.50
N SER A 11 1.44 -4.42 -14.06
CA SER A 11 1.92 -4.56 -12.67
C SER A 11 0.95 -3.96 -11.65
N PHE A 12 0.39 -2.78 -11.93
CA PHE A 12 -0.59 -2.14 -11.04
C PHE A 12 -1.91 -2.91 -10.99
N LEU A 13 -2.40 -3.43 -12.13
CA LEU A 13 -3.61 -4.26 -12.17
C LEU A 13 -3.42 -5.58 -11.40
N PHE A 14 -2.24 -6.19 -11.53
CA PHE A 14 -1.88 -7.38 -10.77
C PHE A 14 -1.81 -7.09 -9.26
N CYS A 15 -1.15 -6.00 -8.86
CA CYS A 15 -1.07 -5.62 -7.45
C CYS A 15 -2.44 -5.29 -6.85
N SER A 16 -3.27 -4.50 -7.54
CA SER A 16 -4.58 -4.08 -7.04
C SER A 16 -5.51 -5.28 -6.81
N SER A 17 -5.57 -6.22 -7.77
CA SER A 17 -6.40 -7.40 -7.67
C SER A 17 -5.96 -8.34 -6.54
N ARG A 18 -4.65 -8.47 -6.29
CA ARG A 18 -4.10 -9.27 -5.18
C ARG A 18 -4.32 -8.63 -3.82
N ILE A 19 -4.16 -7.31 -3.71
CA ILE A 19 -4.47 -6.58 -2.47
C ILE A 19 -5.96 -6.76 -2.15
N LEU A 20 -6.83 -6.56 -3.14
CA LEU A 20 -8.27 -6.69 -2.96
C LEU A 20 -8.70 -8.12 -2.59
N TYR A 21 -8.08 -9.13 -3.21
CA TYR A 21 -8.26 -10.53 -2.86
C TYR A 21 -7.81 -10.85 -1.42
N GLY A 22 -6.63 -10.35 -1.01
CA GLY A 22 -6.11 -10.53 0.35
C GLY A 22 -7.00 -9.91 1.42
N LEU A 23 -7.53 -8.71 1.14
CA LEU A 23 -8.55 -8.08 1.99
C LEU A 23 -9.83 -8.92 2.07
N ALA A 24 -10.27 -9.51 0.96
CA ALA A 24 -11.46 -10.36 0.93
C ALA A 24 -11.29 -11.66 1.74
N ILE A 25 -10.12 -12.30 1.69
CA ILE A 25 -9.80 -13.48 2.51
C ILE A 25 -9.87 -13.14 4.01
N ARG A 26 -9.30 -11.99 4.40
CA ARG A 26 -9.34 -11.50 5.79
C ARG A 26 -10.72 -10.97 6.22
N ARG A 27 -11.77 -11.18 5.40
CA ARG A 27 -13.14 -10.67 5.60
C ARG A 27 -13.21 -9.15 5.76
N GLN A 28 -12.24 -8.45 5.18
CA GLN A 28 -12.14 -6.98 5.12
C GLN A 28 -12.82 -6.38 3.89
N ALA A 29 -13.02 -7.19 2.85
CA ALA A 29 -13.78 -6.84 1.65
C ALA A 29 -14.95 -7.83 1.42
N PRO A 30 -15.91 -7.53 0.52
CA PRO A 30 -16.98 -8.47 0.15
C PRO A 30 -16.43 -9.83 -0.26
N HIS A 31 -17.02 -10.92 0.26
CA HIS A 31 -16.54 -12.28 0.02
C HIS A 31 -16.57 -12.68 -1.46
N ILE A 32 -17.39 -12.03 -2.29
CA ILE A 32 -17.46 -12.26 -3.74
C ILE A 32 -16.08 -12.06 -4.41
N LEU A 33 -15.23 -11.20 -3.83
CA LEU A 33 -13.88 -10.93 -4.33
C LEU A 33 -12.88 -12.07 -4.07
N THR A 34 -13.21 -13.07 -3.23
CA THR A 34 -12.36 -14.26 -3.05
C THR A 34 -12.57 -15.32 -4.13
N LYS A 35 -13.48 -15.10 -5.08
CA LYS A 35 -13.75 -16.08 -6.14
C LYS A 35 -12.57 -16.14 -7.12
N CYS A 36 -11.90 -17.28 -7.14
CA CYS A 36 -10.77 -17.58 -8.03
C CYS A 36 -11.17 -18.55 -9.15
N THR A 37 -10.40 -18.54 -10.24
CA THR A 37 -10.41 -19.63 -11.23
C THR A 37 -9.74 -20.88 -10.67
N GLU A 38 -9.87 -21.99 -11.40
CA GLU A 38 -9.13 -23.23 -11.16
C GLU A 38 -7.60 -23.03 -11.12
N LYS A 39 -7.09 -22.00 -11.82
CA LYS A 39 -5.66 -21.63 -11.82
C LYS A 39 -5.29 -20.64 -10.69
N GLY A 40 -6.19 -20.38 -9.75
CA GLY A 40 -5.95 -19.47 -8.62
C GLY A 40 -6.02 -17.98 -8.95
N LEU A 41 -6.57 -17.60 -10.11
CA LEU A 41 -6.66 -16.19 -10.53
C LEU A 41 -7.95 -15.54 -9.98
N PRO A 42 -7.89 -14.45 -9.20
CA PRO A 42 -9.08 -13.82 -8.62
C PRO A 42 -9.83 -12.98 -9.66
N ILE A 43 -10.70 -13.61 -10.47
CA ILE A 43 -11.41 -12.95 -11.60
C ILE A 43 -12.20 -11.74 -11.14
N VAL A 44 -12.98 -11.87 -10.06
CA VAL A 44 -13.88 -10.79 -9.63
C VAL A 44 -13.08 -9.56 -9.21
N ALA A 45 -11.96 -9.74 -8.52
CA ALA A 45 -11.07 -8.64 -8.14
C ALA A 45 -10.40 -7.98 -9.35
N ILE A 46 -10.05 -8.76 -10.38
CA ILE A 46 -9.50 -8.24 -11.64
C ILE A 46 -10.57 -7.43 -12.38
N LEU A 47 -11.78 -7.96 -12.55
CA LEU A 47 -12.87 -7.24 -13.22
C LEU A 47 -13.21 -5.93 -12.50
N CYS A 48 -13.27 -5.94 -11.16
CA CYS A 48 -13.46 -4.72 -10.38
C CYS A 48 -12.32 -3.72 -10.60
N SER A 49 -11.06 -4.16 -10.65
CA SER A 49 -9.92 -3.27 -10.89
C SER A 49 -9.93 -2.71 -12.31
N SER A 50 -10.22 -3.54 -13.32
CA SER A 50 -10.32 -3.15 -14.72
C SER A 50 -11.49 -2.21 -14.98
N ALA A 51 -12.56 -2.27 -14.19
CA ALA A 51 -13.69 -1.36 -14.31
C ALA A 51 -13.26 0.12 -14.16
N PHE A 52 -12.29 0.39 -13.29
CA PHE A 52 -11.73 1.74 -13.12
C PHE A 52 -10.92 2.22 -14.33
N ALA A 53 -10.43 1.33 -15.19
CA ALA A 53 -9.75 1.72 -16.42
C ALA A 53 -10.72 2.41 -17.42
N PHE A 54 -12.01 2.07 -17.39
CA PHE A 54 -13.02 2.74 -18.23
C PHE A 54 -13.23 4.21 -17.85
N LEU A 55 -12.85 4.64 -16.66
CA LEU A 55 -12.89 6.05 -16.26
C LEU A 55 -11.97 6.92 -17.13
N SER A 56 -10.94 6.33 -17.77
CA SER A 56 -10.11 7.02 -18.75
C SER A 56 -10.87 7.52 -19.99
N LEU A 57 -12.03 6.93 -20.31
CA LEU A 57 -12.86 7.34 -21.46
C LEU A 57 -13.43 8.75 -21.32
N ILE A 58 -13.45 9.33 -20.11
CA ILE A 58 -13.85 10.73 -19.86
C ILE A 58 -12.94 11.72 -20.61
N GLY A 59 -11.68 11.33 -20.87
CA GLY A 59 -10.72 12.14 -21.63
C GLY A 59 -11.12 12.41 -23.09
N ILE A 60 -12.07 11.63 -23.64
CA ILE A 60 -12.55 11.80 -25.02
C ILE A 60 -13.37 13.10 -25.17
N SER A 61 -14.12 13.50 -24.14
CA SER A 61 -14.98 14.69 -24.19
C SER A 61 -14.37 15.95 -23.56
N SER A 62 -13.53 15.79 -22.53
CA SER A 62 -13.09 16.91 -21.66
C SER A 62 -11.65 17.36 -21.91
N GLY A 63 -10.94 16.74 -22.84
CA GLY A 63 -9.51 17.01 -23.11
C GLY A 63 -8.60 16.03 -22.36
N ALA A 64 -7.72 15.36 -23.11
CA ALA A 64 -6.87 14.29 -22.58
C ALA A 64 -5.87 14.77 -21.52
N GLU A 65 -5.35 16.00 -21.66
CA GLU A 65 -4.36 16.56 -20.73
C GLU A 65 -4.96 16.87 -19.36
N GLU A 66 -6.16 17.44 -19.31
CA GLU A 66 -6.83 17.80 -18.06
C GLU A 66 -7.17 16.55 -17.25
N VAL A 67 -7.79 15.57 -17.90
CA VAL A 67 -8.16 14.28 -17.26
C VAL A 67 -6.92 13.50 -16.82
N PHE A 68 -5.84 13.53 -17.60
CA PHE A 68 -4.57 12.92 -17.20
C PHE A 68 -4.00 13.57 -15.93
N ASN A 69 -4.02 14.90 -15.85
CA ASN A 69 -3.56 15.63 -14.66
C ASN A 69 -4.41 15.32 -13.42
N TRP A 70 -5.72 15.14 -13.57
CA TRP A 70 -6.58 14.70 -12.46
C TRP A 70 -6.18 13.31 -11.94
N PHE A 71 -6.01 12.33 -12.83
CA PHE A 71 -5.57 10.99 -12.41
C PHE A 71 -4.16 10.98 -11.82
N LEU A 72 -3.26 11.83 -12.33
CA LEU A 72 -1.91 11.96 -11.80
C LEU A 72 -1.92 12.51 -10.37
N GLN A 73 -2.75 13.52 -10.09
CA GLN A 73 -2.93 14.06 -8.74
C GLN A 73 -3.50 13.02 -7.79
N LEU A 74 -4.57 12.31 -8.20
CA LEU A 74 -5.19 11.23 -7.42
C LEU A 74 -4.20 10.11 -7.09
N ALA A 75 -3.47 9.62 -8.10
CA ALA A 75 -2.45 8.57 -7.89
C ALA A 75 -1.34 9.02 -6.94
N THR A 76 -0.93 10.29 -7.02
CA THR A 76 0.10 10.87 -6.16
C THR A 76 -0.38 10.94 -4.70
N VAL A 77 -1.58 11.46 -4.45
CA VAL A 77 -2.16 11.56 -3.10
C VAL A 77 -2.43 10.16 -2.52
N GLY A 78 -2.98 9.24 -3.31
CA GLY A 78 -3.16 7.84 -2.92
C GLY A 78 -1.85 7.14 -2.51
N GLY A 79 -0.76 7.40 -3.25
CA GLY A 79 0.58 6.90 -2.91
C GLY A 79 1.07 7.44 -1.55
N PHE A 80 0.90 8.73 -1.30
CA PHE A 80 1.26 9.33 -0.01
C PHE A 80 0.43 8.77 1.16
N ILE A 81 -0.87 8.50 0.96
CA ILE A 81 -1.71 7.84 1.96
C ILE A 81 -1.20 6.42 2.28
N GLY A 82 -0.74 5.69 1.25
CA GLY A 82 -0.12 4.38 1.41
C GLY A 82 1.14 4.44 2.29
N TRP A 83 2.09 5.32 1.94
CA TRP A 83 3.30 5.52 2.75
C TRP A 83 3.01 6.06 4.14
N PHE A 84 2.05 6.96 4.28
CA PHE A 84 1.58 7.45 5.58
C PHE A 84 1.09 6.30 6.48
N SER A 85 0.27 5.40 5.92
CA SER A 85 -0.26 4.23 6.63
C SER A 85 0.85 3.26 7.06
N ILE A 86 1.86 3.05 6.20
CA ILE A 86 3.04 2.23 6.51
C ILE A 86 3.83 2.84 7.67
N ASN A 87 4.11 4.15 7.62
CA ASN A 87 4.87 4.84 8.66
C ASN A 87 4.14 4.82 10.02
N ILE A 88 2.82 5.02 10.03
CA ILE A 88 2.01 4.90 11.26
C ILE A 88 2.06 3.47 11.81
N THR A 89 1.85 2.48 10.95
CA THR A 89 1.86 1.06 11.36
C THR A 89 3.21 0.70 11.99
N TYR A 90 4.31 1.16 11.39
CA TYR A 90 5.64 0.97 11.95
C TYR A 90 5.82 1.66 13.31
N LEU A 91 5.30 2.89 13.48
CA LEU A 91 5.38 3.58 14.77
C LEU A 91 4.59 2.84 15.87
N CYS A 92 3.42 2.28 15.53
CA CYS A 92 2.65 1.42 16.42
C CYS A 92 3.41 0.14 16.78
N PHE A 93 4.01 -0.52 15.79
CA PHE A 93 4.87 -1.70 15.98
C PHE A 93 6.05 -1.41 16.91
N TYR A 94 6.75 -0.29 16.68
CA TYR A 94 7.86 0.17 17.50
C TYR A 94 7.46 0.41 18.96
N ARG A 95 6.27 0.96 19.18
CA ARG A 95 5.69 1.20 20.51
C ARG A 95 5.35 -0.10 21.22
N GLY A 96 4.76 -1.08 20.52
CA GLY A 96 4.45 -2.40 21.10
C GLY A 96 5.70 -3.18 21.50
N LEU A 97 6.73 -3.21 20.65
CA LEU A 97 8.02 -3.84 21.01
C LEU A 97 8.66 -3.20 22.25
N ARG A 98 8.58 -1.86 22.35
CA ARG A 98 9.15 -1.13 23.49
C ARG A 98 8.40 -1.46 24.79
N SER A 99 7.08 -1.59 24.74
CA SER A 99 6.29 -1.85 25.95
C SER A 99 6.48 -3.28 26.47
N GLN A 100 6.64 -4.24 25.55
CA GLN A 100 6.92 -5.65 25.87
C GLN A 100 8.40 -5.97 26.10
N ARG A 101 9.28 -4.95 26.08
CA ARG A 101 10.74 -5.08 26.28
C ARG A 101 11.43 -6.07 25.31
N ILE A 102 10.89 -6.22 24.11
CA ILE A 102 11.49 -7.07 23.07
C ILE A 102 12.64 -6.30 22.42
N ASP A 103 13.84 -6.89 22.42
CA ASP A 103 15.01 -6.29 21.80
C ASP A 103 14.91 -6.36 20.27
N ARG A 104 14.96 -5.19 19.61
CA ARG A 104 14.81 -5.06 18.15
C ARG A 104 15.98 -5.64 17.39
N ARG A 105 17.16 -5.74 18.02
CA ARG A 105 18.34 -6.33 17.40
C ARG A 105 18.20 -7.83 17.15
N LYS A 106 17.22 -8.47 17.80
CA LYS A 106 16.87 -9.88 17.56
C LYS A 106 15.97 -10.07 16.34
N LEU A 107 15.42 -8.98 15.78
CA LEU A 107 14.67 -9.05 14.52
C LEU A 107 15.65 -9.14 13.36
N HIS A 108 15.32 -9.97 12.38
CA HIS A 108 16.11 -10.18 11.17
C HIS A 108 16.40 -8.87 10.42
N TYR A 109 15.40 -8.00 10.38
CA TYR A 109 15.47 -6.70 9.75
C TYR A 109 15.36 -5.61 10.81
N TRP A 110 16.50 -5.00 11.14
CA TRP A 110 16.57 -3.89 12.07
C TRP A 110 17.40 -2.76 11.44
N ASN A 111 17.01 -1.52 11.72
CA ASN A 111 17.77 -0.35 11.28
C ASN A 111 18.04 0.56 12.48
N SER A 112 19.27 1.06 12.60
CA SER A 112 19.70 1.95 13.68
C SER A 112 18.95 3.29 13.68
N LEU A 113 18.51 3.76 12.50
CA LEU A 113 17.82 5.05 12.34
C LEU A 113 16.31 5.00 12.64
N GLN A 114 15.75 3.83 12.94
CA GLN A 114 14.35 3.69 13.36
C GLN A 114 14.22 4.02 14.86
N PRO A 115 13.29 4.90 15.28
CA PRO A 115 12.04 5.28 14.62
C PRO A 115 12.09 6.66 13.93
N TRP A 116 13.21 7.39 14.01
CA TRP A 116 13.34 8.74 13.48
C TRP A 116 13.05 8.82 11.98
N LEU A 117 13.48 7.80 11.23
CA LEU A 117 13.20 7.70 9.80
C LEU A 117 11.70 7.63 9.49
N SER A 118 10.93 6.91 10.32
CA SER A 118 9.49 6.77 10.14
C SER A 118 8.74 8.06 10.51
N ILE A 119 9.20 8.77 11.54
CA ILE A 119 8.66 10.08 11.91
C ILE A 119 8.94 11.10 10.81
N TRP A 120 10.17 11.08 10.27
CA TRP A 120 10.56 11.93 9.15
C TRP A 120 9.70 11.64 7.91
N GLY A 121 9.54 10.37 7.53
CA GLY A 121 8.68 9.97 6.41
C GLY A 121 7.23 10.39 6.60
N LEU A 122 6.69 10.25 7.81
CA LEU A 122 5.33 10.68 8.16
C LEU A 122 5.16 12.20 8.02
N ALA A 123 6.12 12.99 8.52
CA ALA A 123 6.10 14.44 8.40
C ALA A 123 6.10 14.89 6.93
N TRP A 124 6.93 14.28 6.08
CA TRP A 124 6.96 14.58 4.64
C TRP A 124 5.70 14.16 3.90
N CYS A 125 5.12 13.00 4.25
CA CYS A 125 3.84 12.58 3.65
C CYS A 125 2.73 13.59 3.95
N ILE A 126 2.64 14.09 5.19
CA ILE A 126 1.66 15.13 5.56
C ILE A 126 1.95 16.43 4.79
N PHE A 127 3.21 16.86 4.76
CA PHE A 127 3.62 18.08 4.07
C PHE A 127 3.27 18.05 2.58
N PHE A 128 3.61 16.97 1.86
CA PHE A 128 3.30 16.85 0.44
C PHE A 128 1.81 16.71 0.17
N MET A 129 1.06 16.04 1.04
CA MET A 129 -0.39 15.94 0.93
C MET A 129 -1.07 17.30 1.08
N LEU A 130 -0.59 18.16 1.98
CA LEU A 130 -1.09 19.52 2.14
C LEU A 130 -0.73 20.44 0.95
N ILE A 131 0.50 20.30 0.42
CA ILE A 131 0.95 21.11 -0.73
C ILE A 131 0.25 20.74 -2.02
N ASN A 132 -0.04 19.45 -2.24
CA ASN A 132 -0.62 18.98 -3.49
C ASN A 132 -1.97 19.68 -3.79
N GLY A 133 -2.80 19.88 -2.77
CA GLY A 133 -4.07 20.60 -2.88
C GLY A 133 -4.01 22.12 -2.60
N PHE A 134 -2.82 22.69 -2.34
CA PHE A 134 -2.69 24.09 -1.92
C PHE A 134 -3.23 25.10 -2.94
N ARG A 135 -3.14 24.78 -4.24
CA ARG A 135 -3.64 25.66 -5.33
C ARG A 135 -5.15 25.91 -5.26
N VAL A 136 -5.92 24.96 -4.72
CA VAL A 136 -7.38 25.07 -4.59
C VAL A 136 -7.78 26.21 -3.66
N PHE A 137 -6.96 26.53 -2.66
CA PHE A 137 -7.28 27.61 -1.71
C PHE A 137 -7.12 29.01 -2.31
N TRP A 138 -6.38 29.17 -3.42
CA TRP A 138 -6.19 30.46 -4.09
C TRP A 138 -7.26 30.74 -5.15
N SER A 139 -7.76 29.70 -5.81
CA SER A 139 -8.87 29.79 -6.76
C SER A 139 -9.88 28.68 -6.47
N PHE A 140 -10.89 29.01 -5.65
CA PHE A 140 -11.85 28.02 -5.17
C PHE A 140 -12.78 27.55 -6.30
N LYS A 141 -12.43 26.44 -6.93
CA LYS A 141 -13.31 25.68 -7.83
C LYS A 141 -13.65 24.36 -7.15
N ILE A 142 -14.94 24.04 -7.13
CA ILE A 142 -15.46 22.82 -6.49
C ILE A 142 -14.87 21.56 -7.16
N ALA A 143 -14.70 21.59 -8.49
CA ALA A 143 -14.09 20.48 -9.23
C ALA A 143 -12.64 20.22 -8.76
N ASP A 144 -11.81 21.26 -8.66
CA ASP A 144 -10.41 21.13 -8.24
C ASP A 144 -10.27 20.73 -6.76
N PHE A 145 -11.20 21.17 -5.91
CA PHE A 145 -11.25 20.74 -4.51
C PHE A 145 -11.59 19.26 -4.39
N LEU A 146 -12.60 18.80 -5.12
CA LEU A 146 -12.98 17.40 -5.12
C LEU A 146 -11.83 16.55 -5.68
N THR A 147 -11.23 16.90 -6.82
CA THR A 147 -10.12 16.09 -7.37
C THR A 147 -8.89 16.05 -6.47
N SER A 148 -8.57 17.14 -5.76
CA SER A 148 -7.39 17.19 -4.87
C SER A 148 -7.58 16.47 -3.53
N TYR A 149 -8.82 16.41 -3.02
CA TYR A 149 -9.09 15.94 -1.65
C TYR A 149 -10.01 14.71 -1.56
N VAL A 150 -10.55 14.22 -2.68
CA VAL A 150 -11.45 13.06 -2.68
C VAL A 150 -10.77 11.82 -2.11
N ASP A 151 -9.48 11.60 -2.35
CA ASP A 151 -8.77 10.42 -1.83
C ASP A 151 -8.67 10.43 -0.31
N ILE A 152 -8.44 11.60 0.30
CA ILE A 152 -8.41 11.75 1.76
C ILE A 152 -9.80 11.46 2.33
N LEU A 153 -10.84 12.01 1.70
CA LEU A 153 -12.22 11.78 2.12
C LEU A 153 -12.61 10.30 1.99
N ILE A 154 -12.27 9.65 0.87
CA ILE A 154 -12.52 8.21 0.65
C ILE A 154 -11.77 7.39 1.69
N PHE A 155 -10.50 7.70 1.96
CA PHE A 155 -9.70 6.99 2.95
C PHE A 155 -10.29 7.10 4.36
N VAL A 156 -10.63 8.32 4.78
CA VAL A 156 -11.27 8.54 6.09
C VAL A 156 -12.65 7.88 6.15
N ALA A 157 -13.46 7.98 5.10
CA ALA A 157 -14.77 7.34 5.02
C ALA A 157 -14.68 5.81 5.12
N LEU A 158 -13.72 5.19 4.42
CA LEU A 158 -13.49 3.75 4.48
C LEU A 158 -12.99 3.31 5.87
N LEU A 159 -12.08 4.08 6.47
CA LEU A 159 -11.61 3.83 7.84
C LEU A 159 -12.75 3.95 8.87
N LEU A 160 -13.56 5.00 8.79
CA LEU A 160 -14.71 5.20 9.68
C LEU A 160 -15.77 4.13 9.46
N PHE A 161 -16.12 3.82 8.20
CA PHE A 161 -17.04 2.74 7.86
C PHE A 161 -16.58 1.42 8.46
N TRP A 162 -15.30 1.07 8.31
CA TRP A 162 -14.73 -0.14 8.89
C TRP A 162 -14.78 -0.10 10.42
N LYS A 163 -14.35 1.00 11.03
CA LYS A 163 -14.32 1.18 12.49
C LYS A 163 -15.71 1.12 13.11
N ILE A 164 -16.73 1.71 12.47
CA ILE A 164 -18.12 1.67 12.94
C ILE A 164 -18.72 0.28 12.75
N LYS A 165 -18.54 -0.33 11.57
CA LYS A 165 -19.14 -1.63 11.24
C LYS A 165 -18.54 -2.78 12.06
N ARG A 166 -17.23 -2.76 12.27
CA ARG A 166 -16.50 -3.84 12.95
C ARG A 166 -16.15 -3.53 14.40
N ARG A 167 -16.46 -2.32 14.89
CA ARG A 167 -16.14 -1.84 16.24
C ARG A 167 -14.73 -2.25 16.69
N THR A 168 -13.76 -2.06 15.80
CA THR A 168 -12.38 -2.47 16.05
C THR A 168 -11.78 -1.57 17.13
N GLU A 169 -11.29 -2.18 18.20
CA GLU A 169 -10.51 -1.49 19.22
C GLU A 169 -9.09 -1.20 18.71
N ILE A 170 -8.54 -0.06 19.11
CA ILE A 170 -7.13 0.22 18.88
C ILE A 170 -6.35 -0.63 19.87
N TRP A 171 -5.59 -1.60 19.37
CA TRP A 171 -4.80 -2.51 20.18
C TRP A 171 -3.87 -1.72 21.10
N LYS A 172 -3.89 -2.03 22.39
CA LYS A 172 -2.92 -1.47 23.33
C LYS A 172 -1.54 -2.01 22.99
N PRO A 173 -0.47 -1.22 23.14
CA PRO A 173 0.90 -1.68 22.88
C PRO A 173 1.26 -3.00 23.59
N ASP A 174 0.74 -3.22 24.79
CA ASP A 174 1.02 -4.40 25.62
C ASP A 174 0.25 -5.66 25.20
N GLU A 175 -0.83 -5.51 24.44
CA GLU A 175 -1.68 -6.62 23.98
C GLU A 175 -1.33 -7.04 22.53
N MET A 176 -0.36 -6.38 21.88
CA MET A 176 0.06 -6.70 20.51
C MET A 176 0.75 -8.07 20.43
N ASP A 177 0.31 -8.91 19.52
CA ASP A 177 0.93 -10.23 19.30
C ASP A 177 2.13 -10.13 18.35
N PHE A 178 3.30 -10.56 18.82
CA PHE A 178 4.56 -10.60 18.07
C PHE A 178 5.12 -12.03 17.92
N THR A 179 4.32 -13.06 18.21
CA THR A 179 4.78 -14.46 18.25
C THR A 179 3.96 -15.39 17.36
N THR A 180 2.66 -15.15 17.20
CA THR A 180 1.79 -16.07 16.46
C THR A 180 1.98 -15.94 14.95
N GLY A 181 2.18 -17.08 14.28
CA GLY A 181 2.20 -17.15 12.81
C GLY A 181 3.49 -16.63 12.16
N ILE A 182 4.58 -16.51 12.91
CA ILE A 182 5.92 -16.30 12.34
C ILE A 182 6.42 -17.66 11.85
N PRO A 183 6.55 -17.88 10.52
CA PRO A 183 7.08 -19.12 10.00
C PRO A 183 8.53 -19.27 10.45
N THR A 184 8.92 -20.50 10.77
CA THR A 184 10.27 -20.80 11.22
C THR A 184 11.25 -20.59 10.06
N TYR A 185 12.53 -20.29 10.35
CA TYR A 185 13.57 -20.12 9.32
C TYR A 185 13.57 -21.27 8.29
N GLU A 186 13.46 -22.49 8.80
CA GLU A 186 13.43 -23.74 8.03
C GLU A 186 12.22 -23.86 7.09
N GLU A 187 11.13 -23.13 7.35
CA GLU A 187 9.91 -23.12 6.53
C GLU A 187 9.94 -22.05 5.44
N THR A 188 10.74 -20.98 5.63
CA THR A 188 10.75 -19.80 4.74
C THR A 188 11.95 -19.80 3.79
N GLU A 189 13.10 -20.30 4.24
CA GLU A 189 14.32 -20.39 3.45
C GLU A 189 14.45 -21.82 2.90
N GLY A 190 14.41 -21.98 1.58
CA GLY A 190 14.81 -23.23 0.95
C GLY A 190 16.29 -23.52 1.26
N PRO A 191 16.73 -24.79 1.24
CA PRO A 191 18.11 -25.14 1.54
C PRO A 191 19.07 -24.29 0.69
N GLU A 192 20.01 -23.61 1.33
CA GLU A 192 21.05 -22.84 0.63
C GLU A 192 21.67 -23.75 -0.43
N ILE A 193 21.47 -23.41 -1.71
CA ILE A 193 22.06 -24.18 -2.80
C ILE A 193 23.53 -23.71 -2.86
N PRO A 194 24.52 -24.53 -2.43
CA PRO A 194 25.90 -24.10 -2.51
C PRO A 194 26.24 -23.83 -3.97
N PRO A 195 26.89 -22.70 -4.29
CA PRO A 195 27.23 -22.37 -5.67
C PRO A 195 28.12 -23.48 -6.23
N LYS A 196 27.69 -24.13 -7.32
CA LYS A 196 28.41 -25.30 -7.88
C LYS A 196 29.43 -24.91 -8.94
N GLY A 197 29.57 -23.63 -9.28
CA GLY A 197 30.48 -23.14 -10.33
C GLY A 197 31.13 -21.79 -10.06
N PHE A 198 32.19 -21.49 -10.83
CA PHE A 198 32.99 -20.27 -10.74
C PHE A 198 32.16 -18.99 -10.94
N TRP A 199 31.27 -18.97 -11.93
CA TRP A 199 30.38 -17.83 -12.20
C TRP A 199 29.34 -17.59 -11.09
N GLN A 200 28.91 -18.63 -10.39
CA GLN A 200 27.99 -18.50 -9.26
C GLN A 200 28.71 -17.99 -8.00
N HIS A 201 29.98 -18.37 -7.80
CA HIS A 201 30.80 -17.81 -6.72
C HIS A 201 31.09 -16.31 -6.95
N LEU A 202 31.35 -15.92 -8.20
CA LEU A 202 31.61 -14.53 -8.55
C LEU A 202 30.35 -13.67 -8.42
N ALA A 203 29.17 -14.22 -8.75
CA ALA A 203 27.89 -13.56 -8.52
C ALA A 203 27.56 -13.41 -7.02
N ALA A 204 27.79 -14.45 -6.21
CA ALA A 204 27.55 -14.44 -4.76
C ALA A 204 28.53 -13.57 -3.96
N ALA A 205 29.68 -13.22 -4.54
CA ALA A 205 30.63 -12.29 -3.93
C ALA A 205 30.29 -10.82 -4.22
N LEU A 206 29.50 -10.57 -5.28
CA LEU A 206 29.10 -9.23 -5.72
C LEU A 206 27.70 -8.82 -5.25
N PHE A 207 26.83 -9.80 -4.96
CA PHE A 207 25.44 -9.63 -4.54
C PHE A 207 25.16 -10.45 -3.29
#